data_AF-A0A9Q0PTP9-F1
#
_entry.id   AF-A0A9Q0PTP9-F1
#
_cell.length_a   1.000
_cell.length_b   1.000
_cell.length_c   1.000
_cell.angle_alpha   90.00
_cell.angle_beta   90.00
_cell.angle_gamma   90.00
#
_symmetry.space_group_name_H-M   'P 1'
#
loop_
_entity.id
_entity.type
_entity.pdbx_description
1 polymer ?
#
loop_
_entity_poly.entity_id
_entity_poly.type
_entity_poly.pdbx_seq_one_letter_code
_entity_poly.pdbx_strand_id
1 'polypeptide(L)'
;MSSTTSCTDPSVRADYHALFSAAQDAAECLNKKQKNQLATWTVMAVVANDLFTDDSFVFSKTAGQVRDAIADLPVATKDDDMEEAASLNDKAMTSDENSEREETHSGAEAEENKGESDPFGLDALIPSTVKKDEKGKGKKDTPDKARKGEEEESKRFLKDQRVALITCLEIAARRYKTPWCQTVIDILVKHAVDHVGRFTSCQRDAIHKLWASIREQLTRRKQGKSVNGKLDVNGFEWLQQKYAGEKISIRHSVGGSGDRRASQWLG
;
A
#
# COMPACT_ATOMS: atom_id res chain seq x y z
N MET A 1 -5.40 10.19 21.54
CA MET A 1 -5.65 10.86 20.24
C MET A 1 -4.78 10.19 19.19
N SER A 2 -5.12 8.96 18.78
CA SER A 2 -4.42 8.27 17.69
C SER A 2 -5.37 8.23 16.50
N SER A 3 -5.50 9.37 15.83
CA SER A 3 -6.12 9.41 14.51
C SER A 3 -5.22 8.56 13.61
N THR A 4 -5.67 7.36 13.23
CA THR A 4 -4.98 6.52 12.25
C THR A 4 -5.16 7.15 10.87
N THR A 5 -4.47 8.26 10.61
CA THR A 5 -4.38 8.81 9.26
C THR A 5 -3.71 7.75 8.39
N SER A 6 -4.45 7.25 7.40
CA SER A 6 -3.89 6.33 6.42
C SER A 6 -2.70 7.01 5.76
N CYS A 7 -1.57 6.30 5.60
CA CYS A 7 -0.40 6.79 4.87
C CYS A 7 -0.73 7.26 3.43
N THR A 8 -1.93 6.95 2.93
CA THR A 8 -2.44 7.33 1.62
C THR A 8 -3.29 8.61 1.58
N ASP A 9 -3.46 9.32 2.70
CA ASP A 9 -4.23 10.56 2.77
C ASP A 9 -3.59 11.64 1.86
N PRO A 10 -4.36 12.23 0.92
CA PRO A 10 -3.86 13.27 0.01
C PRO A 10 -3.14 14.44 0.69
N SER A 11 -3.54 14.82 1.90
CA SER A 11 -3.02 16.00 2.61
C SER A 11 -1.55 15.85 3.04
N VAL A 12 -1.10 14.62 3.28
CA VAL A 12 0.23 14.31 3.84
C VAL A 12 1.17 13.66 2.84
N ARG A 13 0.75 13.44 1.59
CA ARG A 13 1.59 12.75 0.58
C ARG A 13 2.89 13.49 0.31
N ALA A 14 2.82 14.81 0.12
CA ALA A 14 4.00 15.63 -0.13
C ALA A 14 5.01 15.55 1.04
N ASP A 15 4.50 15.56 2.28
CA ASP A 15 5.32 15.44 3.48
C ASP A 15 5.98 14.06 3.56
N TYR A 16 5.27 12.99 3.22
CA TYR A 16 5.87 11.66 3.11
C TYR A 16 6.97 11.62 2.04
N HIS A 17 6.74 12.18 0.85
CA HIS A 17 7.79 12.25 -0.18
C HIS A 17 9.03 12.98 0.33
N ALA A 18 8.88 14.13 0.99
CA ALA A 18 10.00 14.88 1.55
C ALA A 18 10.75 14.09 2.63
N LEU A 19 10.00 13.49 3.57
CA LEU A 19 10.57 12.71 4.67
C LEU A 19 11.35 11.49 4.17
N PHE A 20 10.75 10.70 3.27
CA PHE A 20 11.39 9.49 2.75
C PHE A 20 12.55 9.81 1.81
N SER A 21 12.52 10.93 1.10
CA SER A 21 13.68 11.41 0.33
C SER A 21 14.86 11.73 1.26
N ALA A 22 14.62 12.50 2.32
CA ALA A 22 15.65 12.84 3.30
C ALA A 22 16.17 11.59 4.06
N ALA A 23 15.28 10.65 4.39
CA ALA A 23 15.66 9.39 5.02
C ALA A 23 16.52 8.51 4.09
N GLN A 24 16.24 8.55 2.78
CA GLN A 24 17.03 7.85 1.78
C GLN A 24 18.45 8.44 1.62
N ASP A 25 18.59 9.77 1.70
CA ASP A 25 19.90 10.45 1.69
C ASP A 25 20.76 10.03 2.90
N ALA A 26 20.13 9.78 4.04
CA ALA A 26 20.79 9.30 5.25
C ALA A 26 20.88 7.76 5.35
N ALA A 27 20.47 7.01 4.30
CA ALA A 27 20.34 5.56 4.38
C ALA A 27 21.68 4.87 4.67
N GLU A 28 22.82 5.44 4.26
CA GLU A 28 24.14 4.85 4.51
C GLU A 28 24.44 4.69 6.02
N CYS A 29 23.94 5.61 6.84
CA CYS A 29 24.10 5.61 8.30
C CYS A 29 23.25 4.53 9.00
N LEU A 30 22.29 3.93 8.30
CA LEU A 30 21.37 2.96 8.87
C LEU A 30 21.95 1.54 8.86
N ASN A 31 21.60 0.76 9.88
CA ASN A 31 21.92 -0.67 9.91
C ASN A 31 21.02 -1.45 8.92
N LYS A 32 21.36 -2.72 8.67
CA LYS A 32 20.62 -3.57 7.70
C LYS A 32 19.13 -3.66 8.00
N LYS A 33 18.76 -3.82 9.27
CA LYS A 33 17.36 -3.90 9.72
C LYS A 33 16.59 -2.61 9.43
N GLN A 34 17.18 -1.47 9.76
CA GLN A 34 16.61 -0.15 9.51
C GLN A 34 16.48 0.14 8.01
N LYS A 35 17.47 -0.27 7.20
CA LYS A 35 17.41 -0.17 5.73
C LYS A 35 16.24 -0.99 5.17
N ASN A 36 16.05 -2.21 5.66
CA ASN A 36 14.92 -3.05 5.28
C ASN A 36 13.58 -2.42 5.65
N GLN A 37 13.46 -1.88 6.87
CA GLN A 37 12.24 -1.16 7.30
C GLN A 37 11.99 0.09 6.44
N LEU A 38 13.02 0.89 6.19
CA LEU A 38 12.94 2.07 5.34
C LEU A 38 12.49 1.71 3.92
N ALA A 39 13.00 0.62 3.35
CA ALA A 39 12.61 0.14 2.04
C ALA A 39 11.11 -0.22 1.99
N THR A 40 10.63 -1.01 2.96
CA THR A 40 9.20 -1.37 3.05
C THR A 40 8.32 -0.13 3.22
N TRP A 41 8.68 0.76 4.13
CA TRP A 41 7.91 1.99 4.37
C TRP A 41 7.91 2.92 3.16
N THR A 42 9.01 2.99 2.41
CA THR A 42 9.09 3.74 1.16
C THR A 42 8.09 3.20 0.14
N VAL A 43 7.97 1.87 0.02
CA VAL A 43 6.94 1.28 -0.87
C VAL A 43 5.54 1.70 -0.44
N MET A 44 5.23 1.67 0.86
CA MET A 44 3.88 2.03 1.36
C MET A 44 3.58 3.53 1.34
N ALA A 45 4.56 4.39 1.63
CA ALA A 45 4.33 5.82 1.83
C ALA A 45 4.68 6.68 0.60
N VAL A 46 5.49 6.15 -0.32
CA VAL A 46 5.93 6.87 -1.53
C VAL A 46 5.36 6.18 -2.76
N VAL A 47 5.76 4.92 -3.02
CA VAL A 47 5.37 4.21 -4.24
C VAL A 47 3.86 4.01 -4.32
N ALA A 48 3.21 3.61 -3.23
CA ALA A 48 1.75 3.50 -3.19
C ALA A 48 1.04 4.84 -3.38
N ASN A 49 1.64 5.94 -2.89
CA ASN A 49 1.10 7.29 -3.03
C ASN A 49 1.24 7.83 -4.46
N ASP A 50 2.34 7.53 -5.13
CA ASP A 50 2.57 7.89 -6.54
C ASP A 50 1.53 7.26 -7.48
N LEU A 51 0.90 6.14 -7.12
CA LEU A 51 -0.19 5.54 -7.89
C LEU A 51 -1.50 6.33 -7.83
N PHE A 52 -1.64 7.29 -6.92
CA PHE A 52 -2.78 8.22 -6.88
C PHE A 52 -2.60 9.46 -7.75
N THR A 53 -1.50 9.56 -8.49
CA THR A 53 -1.24 10.69 -9.38
C THR A 53 -2.26 10.79 -10.54
N ASP A 54 -2.37 12.00 -11.08
CA ASP A 54 -3.02 12.28 -12.36
C ASP A 54 -2.02 12.40 -13.52
N ASP A 55 -0.71 12.26 -13.24
CA ASP A 55 0.35 12.24 -14.24
C ASP A 55 0.61 10.82 -14.76
N SER A 56 0.30 10.61 -16.04
CA SER A 56 0.51 9.33 -16.71
C SER A 56 1.94 8.82 -16.71
N PHE A 57 2.93 9.72 -16.74
CA PHE A 57 4.34 9.34 -16.73
C PHE A 57 4.75 8.85 -15.35
N VAL A 58 4.41 9.60 -14.30
CA VAL A 58 4.67 9.20 -12.90
C VAL A 58 4.00 7.87 -12.62
N PHE A 59 2.71 7.71 -12.97
CA PHE A 59 1.99 6.46 -12.78
C PHE A 59 2.67 5.28 -13.47
N SER A 60 3.09 5.44 -14.73
CA SER A 60 3.73 4.38 -15.51
C SER A 60 5.11 4.01 -14.95
N LYS A 61 5.89 5.01 -14.52
CA LYS A 61 7.19 4.80 -13.88
C LYS A 61 7.03 4.03 -12.58
N THR A 62 6.10 4.44 -11.73
CA THR A 62 5.81 3.79 -10.44
C THR A 62 5.28 2.38 -10.63
N ALA A 63 4.38 2.15 -11.60
CA ALA A 63 3.96 0.80 -11.97
C ALA A 63 5.12 -0.08 -12.44
N GLY A 64 6.09 0.48 -13.17
CA GLY A 64 7.34 -0.19 -13.54
C GLY A 64 8.17 -0.59 -12.31
N GLN A 65 8.33 0.30 -11.33
CA GLN A 65 9.03 -0.01 -10.08
C GLN A 65 8.35 -1.13 -9.29
N VAL A 66 7.02 -1.13 -9.21
CA VAL A 66 6.26 -2.22 -8.57
C VAL A 66 6.46 -3.53 -9.32
N ARG A 67 6.43 -3.50 -10.66
CA ARG A 67 6.69 -4.69 -11.49
C ARG A 67 8.07 -5.28 -11.21
N ASP A 68 9.09 -4.44 -11.21
CA ASP A 68 10.47 -4.86 -11.00
C ASP A 68 10.65 -5.42 -9.56
N ALA A 69 10.08 -4.76 -8.56
CA ALA A 69 10.08 -5.26 -7.18
C ALA A 69 9.39 -6.62 -7.02
N ILE A 70 8.30 -6.88 -7.76
CA ILE A 70 7.66 -8.22 -7.80
C ILE A 70 8.59 -9.26 -8.42
N ALA A 71 9.31 -8.89 -9.50
CA ALA A 71 10.25 -9.78 -10.17
C ALA A 71 11.49 -10.10 -9.30
N ASP A 72 11.82 -9.25 -8.32
CA ASP A 72 12.95 -9.44 -7.42
C ASP A 72 12.60 -10.27 -6.15
N LEU A 73 11.31 -10.48 -5.85
CA LEU A 73 10.88 -11.24 -4.67
C LEU A 73 11.30 -12.72 -4.70
N PRO A 74 11.83 -13.32 -3.63
CA PRO A 74 12.06 -14.76 -3.59
C PRO A 74 10.74 -15.56 -3.69
N VAL A 75 10.81 -16.76 -4.28
CA VAL A 75 9.68 -17.69 -4.36
C VAL A 75 9.18 -18.00 -2.94
N ALA A 76 7.87 -17.93 -2.73
CA ALA A 76 7.28 -18.21 -1.43
C ALA A 76 7.33 -19.72 -1.15
N THR A 77 7.69 -20.06 0.09
CA THR A 77 7.79 -21.44 0.55
C THR A 77 6.53 -21.86 1.32
N LYS A 78 6.37 -23.17 1.57
CA LYS A 78 5.26 -23.69 2.38
C LYS A 78 5.31 -23.18 3.82
N ASP A 79 6.50 -22.87 4.32
CA ASP A 79 6.69 -22.29 5.65
C ASP A 79 6.10 -20.88 5.72
N ASP A 80 6.35 -20.06 4.69
CA ASP A 80 5.75 -18.73 4.57
C ASP A 80 4.20 -18.80 4.55
N ASP A 81 3.63 -19.81 3.88
CA ASP A 81 2.18 -20.03 3.82
C ASP A 81 1.58 -20.35 5.20
N MET A 82 2.25 -21.20 5.99
CA MET A 82 1.81 -21.54 7.35
C MET A 82 1.92 -20.35 8.30
N GLU A 83 3.03 -19.60 8.22
CA GLU A 83 3.25 -18.44 9.10
C GLU A 83 2.25 -17.30 8.80
N GLU A 84 1.84 -17.12 7.54
CA GLU A 84 0.78 -16.17 7.17
C GLU A 84 -0.59 -16.62 7.73
N ALA A 85 -0.96 -17.89 7.55
CA ALA A 85 -2.23 -18.41 8.05
C ALA A 85 -2.36 -18.28 9.57
N ALA A 86 -1.27 -18.52 10.32
CA ALA A 86 -1.24 -18.30 11.77
C ALA A 86 -1.45 -16.81 12.12
N SER A 87 -0.77 -15.90 11.43
CA SER A 87 -0.88 -14.45 11.66
C SER A 87 -2.29 -13.93 11.40
N LEU A 88 -3.00 -14.48 10.42
CA LEU A 88 -4.40 -14.13 10.12
C LEU A 88 -5.37 -14.65 11.19
N ASN A 89 -5.15 -15.86 11.71
CA ASN A 89 -5.96 -16.42 12.80
C ASN A 89 -5.80 -15.63 14.10
N ASP A 90 -4.58 -15.22 14.46
CA ASP A 90 -4.33 -14.39 15.65
C ASP A 90 -5.03 -13.02 15.52
N LYS A 91 -5.05 -12.44 14.31
CA LYS A 91 -5.76 -11.20 14.04
C LYS A 91 -7.29 -11.36 14.08
N ALA A 92 -7.81 -12.53 13.72
CA ALA A 92 -9.24 -12.85 13.83
C ALA A 92 -9.67 -13.02 15.30
N MET A 93 -8.89 -13.75 16.11
CA MET A 93 -9.17 -13.94 17.55
C MET A 93 -9.12 -12.62 18.32
N THR A 94 -8.14 -11.76 18.05
CA THR A 94 -8.04 -10.44 18.70
C THR A 94 -9.13 -9.45 18.26
N SER A 95 -9.75 -9.65 17.09
CA SER A 95 -10.87 -8.83 16.62
C SER A 95 -12.21 -9.23 17.26
N ASP A 96 -12.38 -10.50 17.66
CA ASP A 96 -13.60 -10.99 18.32
C ASP A 96 -13.63 -10.64 19.82
N GLU A 97 -12.48 -10.54 20.49
CA GLU A 97 -12.42 -10.18 21.92
C GLU A 97 -12.74 -8.70 22.21
N ASN A 98 -12.77 -7.83 21.20
CA ASN A 98 -13.09 -6.41 21.37
C ASN A 98 -14.60 -6.10 21.23
N SER A 99 -15.46 -7.12 21.18
CA SER A 99 -16.92 -6.98 21.05
C SER A 99 -17.71 -7.19 22.35
N GLU A 100 -17.09 -7.62 23.45
CA GLU A 100 -17.80 -7.90 24.70
C GLU A 100 -16.96 -7.48 25.91
N ARG A 101 -17.01 -6.19 26.30
CA ARG A 101 -16.86 -5.70 27.70
C ARG A 101 -16.84 -4.16 27.77
N GLU A 102 -18.03 -3.57 27.72
CA GLU A 102 -18.41 -2.32 28.39
C GLU A 102 -19.83 -2.62 28.94
N GLU A 103 -20.25 -2.43 30.19
CA GLU A 103 -19.85 -1.58 31.30
C GLU A 103 -20.25 -2.24 32.65
N THR A 104 -19.55 -1.93 33.74
CA THR A 104 -20.15 -1.44 35.01
C THR A 104 -19.06 -1.10 36.02
N HIS A 105 -19.06 0.15 36.47
CA HIS A 105 -18.19 0.71 37.50
C HIS A 105 -18.73 0.52 38.92
N SER A 106 -17.79 0.53 39.87
CA SER A 106 -17.84 1.04 41.27
C SER A 106 -17.96 0.03 42.43
N GLY A 107 -17.08 0.21 43.43
CA GLY A 107 -17.26 -0.31 44.80
C GLY A 107 -15.99 -0.65 45.62
N ALA A 108 -15.33 0.41 46.12
CA ALA A 108 -14.46 0.58 47.31
C ALA A 108 -13.96 -0.58 48.25
N GLU A 109 -12.71 -0.38 48.72
CA GLU A 109 -12.09 -0.64 50.07
C GLU A 109 -11.86 -2.08 50.56
N ALA A 110 -10.86 -2.48 51.36
CA ALA A 110 -9.57 -1.99 51.92
C ALA A 110 -8.80 -3.27 52.40
N GLU A 111 -7.46 -3.34 52.52
CA GLU A 111 -6.70 -3.09 53.77
C GLU A 111 -5.21 -3.48 53.61
N GLU A 112 -4.36 -2.66 54.24
CA GLU A 112 -3.00 -2.82 54.80
C GLU A 112 -2.00 -3.90 54.31
N ASN A 113 -0.82 -3.43 53.88
CA ASN A 113 0.40 -3.85 54.57
C ASN A 113 1.51 -2.77 54.52
N LYS A 114 2.08 -2.49 55.70
CA LYS A 114 3.08 -1.44 55.94
C LYS A 114 4.44 -1.79 55.33
N GLY A 115 4.97 -0.85 54.57
CA GLY A 115 6.38 -0.78 54.21
C GLY A 115 6.60 0.54 53.50
N GLU A 116 7.16 1.52 54.20
CA GLU A 116 7.59 2.80 53.65
C GLU A 116 8.47 2.53 52.43
N SER A 117 7.85 2.63 51.26
CA SER A 117 8.54 2.44 49.99
C SER A 117 9.01 3.82 49.56
N ASP A 118 10.32 3.96 49.43
CA ASP A 118 11.03 5.18 49.07
C ASP A 118 10.31 5.93 47.93
N PRO A 119 9.75 7.14 48.20
CA PRO A 119 8.94 7.88 47.23
C PRO A 119 9.74 8.37 46.00
N PHE A 120 11.07 8.21 45.99
CA PHE A 120 11.93 8.59 44.87
C PHE A 120 12.65 7.41 44.18
N GLY A 121 12.46 6.17 44.65
CA GLY A 121 12.99 4.97 43.98
C GLY A 121 14.53 4.93 43.83
N LEU A 122 15.25 5.58 44.74
CA LEU A 122 16.72 5.72 44.70
C LEU A 122 17.44 4.46 45.19
N ASP A 123 16.78 3.59 45.95
CA ASP A 123 17.35 2.32 46.44
C ASP A 123 17.74 1.35 45.31
N ALA A 124 17.15 1.49 44.11
CA ALA A 124 17.55 0.73 42.92
C ALA A 124 18.91 1.16 42.33
N LEU A 125 19.44 2.31 42.76
CA LEU A 125 20.66 2.91 42.23
C LEU A 125 21.88 2.71 43.15
N ILE A 126 21.71 2.05 44.30
CA ILE A 126 22.82 1.68 45.18
C ILE A 126 23.19 0.21 44.91
N PRO A 127 24.31 -0.08 44.21
CA PRO A 127 24.73 -1.46 44.00
C PRO A 127 25.19 -2.06 45.33
N SER A 128 24.37 -2.93 45.93
CA SER A 128 24.75 -3.71 47.09
C SER A 128 25.86 -4.69 46.70
N THR A 129 27.08 -4.36 47.09
CA THR A 129 28.23 -5.25 46.95
C THR A 129 28.12 -6.42 47.93
N VAL A 130 28.55 -7.60 47.46
CA VAL A 130 29.12 -8.77 48.20
C VAL A 130 28.26 -10.05 48.25
N LYS A 131 28.57 -11.00 47.35
CA LYS A 131 29.02 -12.41 47.59
C LYS A 131 29.01 -13.18 46.24
N LYS A 132 30.14 -13.32 45.54
CA LYS A 132 31.18 -14.38 45.60
C LYS A 132 30.73 -15.76 45.04
N ASP A 133 31.38 -16.10 43.92
CA ASP A 133 31.66 -17.42 43.30
C ASP A 133 30.50 -18.29 42.78
N GLU A 134 30.37 -18.40 41.44
CA GLU A 134 30.58 -19.69 40.77
C GLU A 134 30.95 -19.53 39.28
N LYS A 135 32.03 -20.21 38.89
CA LYS A 135 32.60 -20.28 37.55
C LYS A 135 31.86 -21.37 36.76
N GLY A 136 31.04 -20.98 35.79
CA GLY A 136 30.30 -21.91 34.93
C GLY A 136 30.23 -21.47 33.47
N LYS A 137 31.21 -21.90 32.67
CA LYS A 137 31.09 -22.38 31.27
C LYS A 137 29.81 -21.98 30.50
N GLY A 138 29.95 -21.22 29.41
CA GLY A 138 28.85 -21.08 28.43
C GLY A 138 28.98 -20.02 27.34
N LYS A 139 30.19 -19.56 26.98
CA LYS A 139 30.38 -18.63 25.86
C LYS A 139 30.35 -19.40 24.53
N LYS A 140 29.23 -20.03 24.18
CA LYS A 140 29.01 -20.70 22.88
C LYS A 140 27.60 -20.55 22.30
N ASP A 141 26.64 -19.96 23.01
CA ASP A 141 25.24 -19.83 22.53
C ASP A 141 24.93 -18.49 21.83
N THR A 142 25.89 -17.56 21.80
CA THR A 142 25.70 -16.23 21.20
C THR A 142 25.63 -16.20 19.66
N PRO A 143 26.44 -16.96 18.89
CA PRO A 143 26.43 -16.86 17.43
C PRO A 143 25.18 -17.52 16.79
N ASP A 144 24.68 -18.62 17.36
CA ASP A 144 23.51 -19.31 16.82
C ASP A 144 22.20 -18.53 17.08
N LYS A 145 22.10 -17.84 18.23
CA LYS A 145 20.97 -16.97 18.54
C LYS A 145 20.95 -15.70 17.67
N ALA A 146 22.12 -15.13 17.36
CA ALA A 146 22.23 -13.97 16.47
C ALA A 146 21.85 -14.31 15.03
N ARG A 147 22.31 -15.45 14.50
CA ARG A 147 21.95 -15.94 13.16
C ARG A 147 20.45 -16.19 13.01
N LYS A 148 19.85 -16.86 14.00
CA LYS A 148 18.40 -17.10 14.01
C LYS A 148 17.60 -15.79 14.01
N GLY A 149 18.07 -14.78 14.75
CA GLY A 149 17.44 -13.45 14.76
C GLY A 149 17.48 -12.75 13.38
N GLU A 150 18.61 -12.82 12.67
CA GLU A 150 18.73 -12.22 11.34
C GLU A 150 17.85 -12.91 10.29
N GLU A 151 17.69 -14.23 10.37
CA GLU A 151 16.80 -15.01 9.51
C GLU A 151 15.33 -14.64 9.75
N GLU A 152 14.91 -14.58 11.01
CA GLU A 152 13.56 -14.15 11.38
C GLU A 152 13.26 -12.71 10.93
N GLU A 153 14.22 -11.79 11.05
CA GLU A 153 14.07 -10.42 10.55
C GLU A 153 13.96 -10.36 9.03
N SER A 154 14.72 -11.20 8.32
CA SER A 154 14.64 -11.29 6.85
C SER A 154 13.29 -11.85 6.40
N LYS A 155 12.74 -12.85 7.11
CA LYS A 155 11.39 -13.36 6.86
C LYS A 155 10.32 -12.28 7.10
N ARG A 156 10.40 -11.54 8.21
CA ARG A 156 9.47 -10.44 8.50
C ARG A 156 9.52 -9.36 7.43
N PHE A 157 10.71 -8.96 7.02
CA PHE A 157 10.89 -8.01 5.92
C PHE A 157 10.21 -8.48 4.63
N LEU A 158 10.41 -9.74 4.24
CA LEU A 158 9.78 -10.30 3.04
C LEU A 158 8.25 -10.31 3.14
N LYS A 159 7.69 -10.61 4.31
CA LYS A 159 6.24 -10.53 4.55
C LYS A 159 5.73 -9.11 4.35
N ASP A 160 6.36 -8.14 5.01
CA ASP A 160 5.93 -6.74 4.93
C ASP A 160 6.07 -6.20 3.49
N GLN A 161 7.15 -6.59 2.79
CA GLN A 161 7.37 -6.23 1.39
C GLN A 161 6.28 -6.80 0.48
N ARG A 162 5.91 -8.07 0.63
CA ARG A 162 4.81 -8.70 -0.14
C ARG A 162 3.48 -7.98 0.11
N VAL A 163 3.16 -7.67 1.36
CA VAL A 163 1.94 -6.94 1.74
C VAL A 163 1.90 -5.53 1.13
N ALA A 164 3.04 -4.82 1.16
CA ALA A 164 3.15 -3.48 0.57
C ALA A 164 2.92 -3.51 -0.96
N LEU A 165 3.46 -4.52 -1.64
CA LEU A 165 3.26 -4.69 -3.10
C LEU A 165 1.82 -5.02 -3.46
N ILE A 166 1.12 -5.84 -2.67
CA ILE A 166 -0.32 -6.11 -2.87
C ILE A 166 -1.13 -4.84 -2.70
N THR A 167 -0.80 -4.04 -1.69
CA THR A 167 -1.45 -2.73 -1.48
C THR A 167 -1.26 -1.81 -2.70
N CYS A 168 -0.07 -1.79 -3.28
CA CYS A 168 0.18 -1.05 -4.54
C CYS A 168 -0.69 -1.57 -5.70
N LEU A 169 -0.81 -2.89 -5.87
CA LEU A 169 -1.67 -3.49 -6.90
C LEU A 169 -3.15 -3.11 -6.71
N GLU A 170 -3.64 -3.12 -5.47
CA GLU A 170 -5.01 -2.71 -5.16
C GLU A 170 -5.26 -1.23 -5.46
N ILE A 171 -4.32 -0.36 -5.08
CA ILE A 171 -4.42 1.08 -5.36
C ILE A 171 -4.44 1.33 -6.87
N ALA A 172 -3.53 0.71 -7.62
CA ALA A 172 -3.50 0.80 -9.07
C ALA A 172 -4.83 0.32 -9.68
N ALA A 173 -5.36 -0.82 -9.24
CA ALA A 173 -6.62 -1.36 -9.73
C ALA A 173 -7.82 -0.43 -9.49
N ARG A 174 -7.86 0.30 -8.36
CA ARG A 174 -8.93 1.29 -8.10
C ARG A 174 -8.96 2.42 -9.13
N ARG A 175 -7.82 2.70 -9.79
CA ARG A 175 -7.69 3.73 -10.82
C ARG A 175 -8.13 3.26 -12.22
N TYR A 176 -8.54 2.00 -12.40
CA TYR A 176 -8.94 1.45 -13.71
C TYR A 176 -10.08 2.23 -14.40
N LYS A 177 -10.85 3.03 -13.66
CA LYS A 177 -11.87 3.94 -14.21
C LYS A 177 -11.26 5.03 -15.12
N THR A 178 -9.99 5.35 -14.96
CA THR A 178 -9.29 6.40 -15.68
C THR A 178 -8.68 5.84 -16.98
N PRO A 179 -9.15 6.26 -18.18
CA PRO A 179 -8.79 5.60 -19.44
C PRO A 179 -7.29 5.51 -19.73
N TRP A 180 -6.53 6.56 -19.44
CA TRP A 180 -5.10 6.62 -19.77
C TRP A 180 -4.23 5.63 -18.96
N CYS A 181 -4.70 5.15 -17.81
CA CYS A 181 -3.92 4.21 -16.97
C CYS A 181 -4.29 2.73 -17.18
N GLN A 182 -5.40 2.44 -17.87
CA GLN A 182 -5.96 1.08 -17.99
C GLN A 182 -4.95 0.06 -18.53
N THR A 183 -4.28 0.38 -19.64
CA THR A 183 -3.29 -0.52 -20.25
C THR A 183 -2.11 -0.80 -19.31
N VAL A 184 -1.67 0.20 -18.55
CA VAL A 184 -0.58 0.04 -17.58
C VAL A 184 -1.02 -0.90 -16.45
N ILE A 185 -2.23 -0.72 -15.94
CA ILE A 185 -2.79 -1.60 -14.90
C ILE A 185 -2.95 -3.04 -15.42
N ASP A 186 -3.45 -3.21 -16.65
CA ASP A 186 -3.59 -4.53 -17.27
C ASP A 186 -2.24 -5.27 -17.32
N ILE A 187 -1.17 -4.58 -17.74
CA ILE A 187 0.18 -5.12 -17.82
C ILE A 187 0.71 -5.45 -16.42
N LEU A 188 0.54 -4.53 -15.46
CA LEU A 188 1.04 -4.69 -14.10
C LEU A 188 0.40 -5.88 -13.38
N VAL A 189 -0.93 -5.98 -13.41
CA VAL A 189 -1.63 -7.09 -12.72
C VAL A 189 -1.41 -8.41 -13.43
N LYS A 190 -1.33 -8.41 -14.77
CA LYS A 190 -0.93 -9.62 -15.50
C LYS A 190 0.45 -10.10 -15.06
N HIS A 191 1.42 -9.19 -14.94
CA HIS A 191 2.76 -9.52 -14.45
C HIS A 191 2.73 -10.09 -13.02
N ALA A 192 1.91 -9.54 -12.13
CA ALA A 192 1.74 -10.09 -10.78
C ALA A 192 1.22 -11.54 -10.79
N VAL A 193 0.29 -11.86 -11.70
CA VAL A 193 -0.23 -13.23 -11.90
C VAL A 193 0.84 -14.16 -12.48
N ASP A 194 1.60 -13.70 -13.47
CA ASP A 194 2.67 -14.49 -14.08
C ASP A 194 3.77 -14.84 -13.03
N HIS A 195 3.91 -14.02 -11.99
CA HIS A 195 4.83 -14.22 -10.86
C HIS A 195 4.15 -14.59 -9.53
N VAL A 196 2.92 -15.13 -9.57
CA VAL A 196 2.11 -15.42 -8.39
C VAL A 196 2.78 -16.39 -7.39
N GLY A 197 3.68 -17.26 -7.86
CA GLY A 197 4.47 -18.16 -7.01
C GLY A 197 5.41 -17.46 -6.02
N ARG A 198 5.68 -16.16 -6.20
CA ARG A 198 6.49 -15.33 -5.27
C ARG A 198 5.70 -14.82 -4.07
N PHE A 199 4.38 -14.96 -4.10
CA PHE A 199 3.46 -14.60 -3.03
C PHE A 199 2.99 -15.83 -2.25
N THR A 200 2.53 -15.62 -1.02
CA THR A 200 1.97 -16.67 -0.16
C THR A 200 0.53 -17.02 -0.54
N SER A 201 0.04 -18.18 -0.13
CA SER A 201 -1.24 -18.75 -0.59
C SER A 201 -2.43 -17.79 -0.53
N CYS A 202 -2.66 -17.09 0.60
CA CYS A 202 -3.75 -16.13 0.72
C CYS A 202 -3.58 -14.92 -0.21
N GLN A 203 -2.33 -14.49 -0.40
CA GLN A 203 -1.97 -13.40 -1.30
C GLN A 203 -2.18 -13.79 -2.77
N ARG A 204 -1.89 -15.06 -3.13
CA ARG A 204 -2.18 -15.59 -4.48
C ARG A 204 -3.66 -15.51 -4.78
N ASP A 205 -4.50 -15.88 -3.82
CA ASP A 205 -5.95 -15.78 -3.98
C ASP A 205 -6.42 -14.33 -4.14
N ALA A 206 -5.85 -13.39 -3.39
CA ALA A 206 -6.12 -11.97 -3.55
C ALA A 206 -5.74 -11.46 -4.94
N ILE A 207 -4.54 -11.81 -5.43
CA ILE A 207 -4.07 -11.45 -6.78
C ILE A 207 -4.96 -12.07 -7.86
N HIS A 208 -5.37 -13.33 -7.73
CA HIS A 208 -6.27 -13.98 -8.68
C HIS A 208 -7.65 -13.32 -8.71
N LYS A 209 -8.21 -12.94 -7.54
CA LYS A 209 -9.47 -12.19 -7.47
C LYS A 209 -9.34 -10.82 -8.15
N LEU A 210 -8.24 -10.11 -7.88
CA LEU A 210 -7.94 -8.83 -8.51
C LEU A 210 -7.85 -8.95 -10.03
N TRP A 211 -7.15 -9.98 -10.52
CA TRP A 211 -7.02 -10.27 -11.94
C TRP A 211 -8.34 -10.62 -12.61
N ALA A 212 -9.19 -11.42 -11.96
CA ALA A 212 -10.52 -11.75 -12.49
C ALA A 212 -11.35 -10.48 -12.73
N SER A 213 -11.35 -9.56 -11.75
CA SER A 213 -12.03 -8.26 -11.85
C SER A 213 -11.48 -7.42 -13.01
N ILE A 214 -10.15 -7.26 -13.11
CA ILE A 214 -9.52 -6.46 -14.17
C ILE A 214 -9.72 -7.10 -15.55
N ARG A 215 -9.65 -8.42 -15.66
CA ARG A 215 -9.86 -9.13 -16.92
C ARG A 215 -11.29 -8.97 -17.42
N GLU A 216 -12.27 -8.91 -16.52
CA GLU A 216 -13.64 -8.57 -16.87
C GLU A 216 -13.74 -7.15 -17.43
N GLN A 217 -13.13 -6.17 -16.75
CA GLN A 217 -13.10 -4.77 -17.23
C GLN A 217 -12.40 -4.64 -18.59
N LEU A 218 -11.26 -5.32 -18.77
CA LEU A 218 -10.54 -5.41 -20.05
C LEU A 218 -11.43 -5.97 -21.15
N THR A 219 -12.21 -7.01 -20.85
CA THR A 219 -13.12 -7.64 -21.81
C THR A 219 -14.26 -6.69 -22.17
N ARG A 220 -14.84 -5.98 -21.18
CA ARG A 220 -15.87 -4.95 -21.41
C ARG A 220 -15.35 -3.82 -22.31
N ARG A 221 -14.15 -3.33 -22.03
CA ARG A 221 -13.45 -2.31 -22.82
C ARG A 221 -13.23 -2.76 -24.27
N LYS A 222 -12.77 -4.00 -24.48
CA LYS A 222 -12.60 -4.57 -25.84
C LYS A 222 -13.91 -4.73 -26.61
N GLN A 223 -15.03 -4.91 -25.91
CA GLN A 223 -16.36 -5.00 -26.51
C GLN A 223 -16.99 -3.62 -26.80
N GLY A 224 -16.29 -2.51 -26.55
CA GLY A 224 -16.85 -1.15 -26.72
C GLY A 224 -17.92 -0.78 -25.69
N LYS A 225 -18.03 -1.56 -24.60
CA LYS A 225 -18.92 -1.26 -23.47
C LYS A 225 -18.13 -0.43 -22.47
N SER A 226 -18.55 0.82 -22.25
CA SER A 226 -17.98 1.69 -21.22
C SER A 226 -18.12 1.05 -19.83
N VAL A 227 -17.33 1.52 -18.87
CA VAL A 227 -17.37 1.09 -17.45
C VAL A 227 -18.78 1.22 -16.85
N ASN A 228 -19.61 2.15 -17.37
CA ASN A 228 -21.02 2.34 -17.00
C ASN A 228 -22.03 1.47 -17.78
N GLY A 229 -21.58 0.52 -18.61
CA GLY A 229 -22.45 -0.36 -19.40
C GLY A 229 -23.13 0.31 -20.59
N LYS A 230 -22.91 1.61 -20.83
CA LYS A 230 -23.31 2.29 -22.06
C LYS A 230 -22.32 1.97 -23.18
N LEU A 231 -22.84 1.81 -24.40
CA LEU A 231 -22.01 1.73 -25.60
C LEU A 231 -21.19 3.02 -25.68
N ASP A 232 -19.87 2.90 -25.66
CA ASP A 232 -18.99 4.07 -25.78
C ASP A 232 -18.97 4.45 -27.26
N VAL A 233 -19.93 5.29 -27.67
CA VAL A 233 -19.90 5.89 -29.01
C VAL A 233 -18.59 6.68 -29.08
N ASN A 234 -17.68 6.23 -29.94
CA ASN A 234 -16.37 6.87 -30.07
C ASN A 234 -16.60 8.35 -30.43
N GLY A 235 -15.73 9.27 -30.00
CA GLY A 235 -15.93 10.72 -30.23
C GLY A 235 -16.18 11.04 -31.71
N PHE A 236 -15.60 10.24 -32.61
CA PHE A 236 -15.87 10.25 -34.04
C PHE A 236 -17.32 9.87 -34.40
N GLU A 237 -17.89 8.81 -33.84
CA GLU A 237 -19.28 8.40 -34.09
C GLU A 237 -20.28 9.39 -33.50
N TRP A 238 -19.96 9.98 -32.35
CA TRP A 238 -20.74 11.07 -31.76
C TRP A 238 -20.71 12.32 -32.63
N LEU A 239 -19.53 12.73 -33.11
CA LEU A 239 -19.37 13.82 -34.06
C LEU A 239 -20.09 13.50 -35.38
N GLN A 240 -19.99 12.26 -35.88
CA GLN A 240 -20.67 11.82 -37.08
C GLN A 240 -22.19 11.89 -36.90
N GLN A 241 -22.76 11.42 -35.80
CA GLN A 241 -24.18 11.55 -35.50
C GLN A 241 -24.60 13.02 -35.40
N LYS A 242 -23.79 13.85 -34.74
CA LYS A 242 -24.04 15.28 -34.60
C LYS A 242 -24.08 15.99 -35.97
N TYR A 243 -23.10 15.71 -36.82
CA TYR A 243 -22.97 16.34 -38.14
C TYR A 243 -23.76 15.64 -39.26
N ALA A 244 -24.27 14.42 -39.06
CA ALA A 244 -25.03 13.68 -40.07
C ALA A 244 -26.35 14.36 -40.46
N GLY A 245 -26.95 15.12 -39.53
CA GLY A 245 -28.15 15.92 -39.78
C GLY A 245 -27.86 17.40 -40.10
N GLU A 246 -26.63 17.87 -39.92
CA GLU A 246 -26.27 19.26 -40.13
C GLU A 246 -25.97 19.52 -41.61
N LYS A 247 -26.75 20.43 -42.22
CA LYS A 247 -26.52 20.87 -43.60
C LYS A 247 -25.26 21.74 -43.65
N ILE A 248 -24.15 21.16 -44.08
CA ILE A 248 -22.92 21.89 -44.38
C ILE A 248 -23.21 22.76 -45.61
N SER A 249 -23.37 24.06 -45.40
CA SER A 249 -23.52 25.03 -46.48
C SER A 249 -22.23 25.09 -47.29
N ILE A 250 -22.34 24.95 -48.62
CA ILE A 250 -21.24 25.10 -49.60
C ILE A 250 -20.57 26.48 -49.52
N ARG A 251 -21.21 27.44 -48.85
CA ARG A 251 -20.61 28.72 -48.44
C ARG A 251 -20.26 28.62 -46.96
N HIS A 252 -18.98 28.39 -46.64
CA HIS A 252 -18.38 28.22 -45.30
C HIS A 252 -18.96 29.08 -44.16
N SER A 253 -20.14 28.76 -43.65
CA SER A 253 -20.79 29.47 -42.56
C SER A 253 -21.66 28.49 -41.77
N VAL A 254 -21.25 28.22 -40.54
CA VAL A 254 -22.07 27.55 -39.52
C VAL A 254 -22.88 28.62 -38.79
N GLY A 255 -24.21 28.50 -38.82
CA GLY A 255 -25.13 29.35 -38.03
C GLY A 255 -25.99 30.31 -38.87
N GLY A 256 -26.93 29.78 -39.64
CA GLY A 256 -27.96 30.56 -40.34
C GLY A 256 -29.24 30.69 -39.53
N SER A 257 -29.18 31.18 -38.29
CA SER A 257 -30.39 31.62 -37.57
C SER A 257 -30.00 32.62 -36.48
N GLY A 258 -30.45 33.87 -36.63
CA GLY A 258 -30.42 34.88 -35.57
C GLY A 258 -29.29 35.91 -35.69
N ASP A 259 -29.60 36.98 -36.42
CA ASP A 259 -29.14 38.37 -36.26
C ASP A 259 -28.01 38.62 -35.23
N ARG A 260 -26.76 38.68 -35.71
CA ARG A 260 -25.65 39.26 -34.95
C ARG A 260 -24.84 40.16 -35.86
N ARG A 261 -24.92 41.47 -35.59
CA ARG A 261 -24.01 42.50 -36.12
C ARG A 261 -22.57 42.04 -35.84
N ALA A 262 -21.85 41.65 -36.88
CA ALA A 262 -20.41 41.46 -36.78
C ALA A 262 -19.78 42.83 -36.52
N SER A 263 -19.26 43.05 -35.31
CA SER A 263 -18.30 44.11 -35.07
C SER A 263 -17.02 43.74 -35.81
N GLN A 264 -16.83 44.39 -36.95
CA GLN A 264 -15.61 44.36 -37.73
C GLN A 264 -14.47 44.90 -36.87
N TRP A 265 -13.62 44.00 -36.38
CA TRP A 265 -12.32 44.39 -35.82
C TRP A 265 -11.42 44.78 -36.99
N LEU A 266 -11.22 46.08 -37.14
CA LEU A 266 -10.16 46.67 -37.95
C LEU A 266 -9.19 47.36 -36.99
N GLY A 267 -7.93 46.91 -36.99
CA GLY A 267 -6.80 47.59 -36.34
C GLY A 267 -6.48 47.07 -34.95
#